data_AF-A0A656K172-F1
#
_entry.id   AF-A0A656K172-F1
#
_cell.length_a   1.000
_cell.length_b   1.000
_cell.length_c   1.000
_cell.angle_alpha   90.00
_cell.angle_beta   90.00
_cell.angle_gamma   90.00
#
_symmetry.space_group_name_H-M   'P 1'
#
loop_
_entity.id
_entity.type
_entity.pdbx_description
1 polymer ?
#
loop_
_entity_poly.entity_id
_entity_poly.type
_entity_poly.pdbx_seq_one_letter_code
_entity_poly.pdbx_strand_id
1 'polypeptide(L)' 'MSAVDNSRFVIRDRNWHPKALTPDYKTSILRSPRQALVSIPQSISETTGPDFSHLQFGQHDNDLLLNFNNGG' A
#
# COMPACT_ATOMS: atom_id res chain seq x y z
N MET A 1 21.75 2.63 8.21
CA MET A 1 21.41 4.06 8.40
C MET A 1 20.06 4.11 9.10
N SER A 2 19.92 4.84 10.21
CA SER A 2 18.62 5.04 10.84
C SER A 2 17.75 5.94 9.97
N ALA A 3 16.46 5.62 9.85
CA ALA A 3 15.53 6.47 9.10
C ALA A 3 15.38 7.84 9.79
N VAL A 4 15.23 8.90 9.00
CA VAL A 4 15.15 10.30 9.46
C VAL A 4 14.01 11.04 8.76
N ASP A 5 13.33 11.92 9.49
CA ASP A 5 12.25 12.75 8.95
C ASP A 5 12.83 13.96 8.17
N ASN A 6 13.09 13.78 6.87
CA ASN A 6 13.71 14.81 6.02
C ASN A 6 12.97 15.08 4.69
N SER A 7 11.85 14.40 4.45
CA SER A 7 11.05 14.53 3.24
C SER A 7 9.57 14.67 3.58
N ARG A 8 8.78 15.16 2.63
CA ARG A 8 7.33 15.32 2.78
C ARG A 8 6.63 14.70 1.58
N PHE A 9 5.46 14.11 1.81
CA PHE A 9 4.63 13.54 0.76
C PHE A 9 3.47 14.48 0.41
N VAL A 10 3.11 14.56 -0.87
CA VAL A 10 1.93 15.32 -1.31
C VAL A 10 0.66 14.70 -0.71
N ILE A 11 -0.27 15.54 -0.27
CA ILE A 11 -1.55 15.07 0.29
C ILE A 11 -2.38 14.40 -0.81
N ARG A 12 -2.98 13.26 -0.47
CA ARG A 12 -3.82 12.49 -1.40
C ARG A 12 -5.12 13.22 -1.71
N ASP A 13 -5.44 13.34 -2.99
CA ASP A 13 -6.82 13.61 -3.42
C ASP A 13 -7.66 12.34 -3.26
N ARG A 14 -8.53 12.32 -2.24
CA ARG A 14 -9.37 11.16 -1.91
C ARG A 14 -10.59 10.98 -2.83
N ASN A 15 -10.87 11.93 -3.73
CA ASN A 15 -11.89 11.76 -4.77
C ASN A 15 -11.31 11.23 -6.08
N TRP A 16 -10.00 11.39 -6.30
CA TRP A 16 -9.29 10.70 -7.38
C TRP A 16 -9.19 9.19 -7.11
N HIS A 17 -8.97 8.81 -5.85
CA HIS A 17 -9.03 7.41 -5.42
C HIS A 17 -10.48 6.90 -5.31
N PRO A 18 -10.71 5.58 -5.38
CA PRO A 18 -12.03 5.02 -5.09
C PRO A 18 -12.44 5.35 -3.64
N LYS A 19 -13.70 5.76 -3.48
CA LYS A 19 -14.29 5.98 -2.15
C LYS A 19 -14.34 4.65 -1.39
N ALA A 20 -14.33 4.72 -0.06
CA ALA A 20 -14.38 3.51 0.76
C ALA A 20 -15.69 2.72 0.57
N LEU A 21 -16.81 3.43 0.41
CA LEU A 21 -18.12 2.83 0.12
C LEU A 21 -18.43 2.95 -1.37
N THR A 22 -18.48 1.81 -2.06
CA THR A 22 -18.84 1.69 -3.48
C THR A 22 -19.88 0.56 -3.60
N PRO A 23 -21.19 0.84 -3.41
CA PRO A 23 -22.21 -0.18 -3.16
C PRO A 23 -22.31 -1.28 -4.23
N ASP A 24 -22.07 -0.95 -5.50
CA ASP A 24 -22.05 -1.91 -6.60
C ASP A 24 -20.98 -3.00 -6.38
N TYR A 25 -19.87 -2.63 -5.74
CA TYR A 25 -18.92 -3.57 -5.18
C TYR A 25 -19.33 -3.98 -3.75
N LYS A 26 -20.19 -4.99 -3.68
CA LYS A 26 -20.91 -5.45 -2.48
C LYS A 26 -20.04 -5.62 -1.22
N THR A 27 -18.82 -6.14 -1.36
CA THR A 27 -17.92 -6.36 -0.21
C THR A 27 -17.55 -5.04 0.50
N SER A 28 -17.57 -3.90 -0.21
CA SER A 28 -17.30 -2.58 0.38
C SER A 28 -18.35 -2.13 1.39
N ILE A 29 -19.58 -2.67 1.33
CA ILE A 29 -20.69 -2.26 2.21
C ILE A 29 -20.31 -2.49 3.67
N LEU A 30 -19.83 -3.69 4.01
CA LEU A 30 -19.47 -4.04 5.39
C LEU A 30 -18.00 -3.72 5.74
N ARG A 31 -17.19 -3.31 4.76
CA ARG A 31 -15.75 -3.00 4.93
C ARG A 31 -15.41 -1.52 4.73
N SER A 32 -16.41 -0.64 4.83
CA SER A 32 -16.24 0.81 4.73
C SER A 32 -16.49 1.50 6.08
N PRO A 33 -15.59 2.37 6.55
CA PRO A 33 -15.84 3.16 7.75
C PRO A 33 -17.06 4.07 7.54
N ARG A 34 -17.81 4.30 8.63
CA ARG A 34 -19.00 5.18 8.65
C ARG A 34 -18.72 6.59 9.18
N GLN A 35 -17.52 6.80 9.72
CA GLN A 35 -17.06 8.10 10.23
C GLN A 35 -16.01 8.69 9.29
N ALA A 36 -15.85 10.01 9.34
CA ALA A 36 -14.80 10.70 8.60
C ALA A 36 -13.41 10.29 9.11
N LEU A 37 -12.41 10.33 8.22
CA LEU A 37 -11.02 10.10 8.60
C LEU A 37 -10.46 11.34 9.30
N VAL A 38 -9.73 11.12 10.40
CA VAL A 38 -9.03 12.20 11.11
C VAL A 38 -7.71 12.48 10.40
N SER A 39 -7.46 13.74 10.06
CA SER A 39 -6.20 14.16 9.43
C SER A 39 -5.14 14.42 10.49
N ILE A 40 -3.94 13.87 10.27
CA ILE A 40 -2.77 14.08 11.13
C ILE A 40 -1.62 14.71 10.32
N PRO A 41 -0.77 15.53 10.95
CA PRO A 41 0.44 16.03 10.29
C PRO A 41 1.45 14.88 10.07
N GLN A 42 2.30 15.02 9.06
CA GLN A 42 3.38 14.06 8.81
C GLN A 42 4.47 14.18 9.88
N SER A 43 4.88 13.04 10.42
CA SER A 43 6.03 12.89 11.32
C SER A 43 6.97 11.79 10.81
N ILE A 44 8.01 11.45 11.57
CA ILE A 44 8.91 10.33 11.25
C ILE A 44 8.15 9.00 11.06
N SER A 45 7.04 8.81 11.76
CA SER A 45 6.20 7.61 11.67
C SER A 45 5.57 7.41 10.30
N GLU A 46 5.18 8.50 9.62
CA GLU A 46 4.51 8.47 8.31
C GLU A 46 5.47 8.66 7.14
N THR A 47 6.65 9.23 7.39
CA THR A 47 7.60 9.62 6.34
C THR A 47 8.71 8.60 6.09
N THR A 48 8.82 7.61 6.96
CA THR A 48 9.81 6.53 6.84
C THR A 48 9.15 5.20 6.50
N GLY A 49 9.93 4.26 5.97
CA GLY A 49 9.46 2.94 5.55
C GLY A 49 10.63 1.96 5.39
N PRO A 50 10.35 0.66 5.16
CA PRO A 50 11.38 -0.34 4.97
C PRO A 50 12.10 -0.17 3.62
N ASP A 51 13.40 -0.46 3.60
CA ASP A 51 14.18 -0.61 2.37
C ASP A 51 14.31 -2.11 2.04
N PHE A 52 13.89 -2.49 0.83
CA PHE A 52 13.93 -3.86 0.32
C PHE A 52 15.10 -4.11 -0.64
N SER A 53 16.07 -3.21 -0.74
CA SER A 53 17.27 -3.36 -1.58
C SER A 53 18.05 -4.65 -1.35
N HIS A 54 17.97 -5.21 -0.13
CA HIS A 54 18.60 -6.47 0.26
C HIS A 54 17.59 -7.60 0.50
N LEU A 55 16.35 -7.45 0.03
CA LEU A 55 15.39 -8.55 0.03
C LEU A 55 15.90 -9.66 -0.89
N GLN A 56 15.92 -10.89 -0.38
CA GLN A 56 16.33 -12.04 -1.17
C GLN A 56 15.20 -12.42 -2.13
N PHE A 57 15.45 -12.30 -3.43
CA PHE A 57 14.55 -12.75 -4.48
C PHE A 57 15.07 -14.06 -5.09
N GLY A 58 14.18 -15.01 -5.31
CA GLY A 58 14.43 -16.18 -6.14
C GLY A 58 14.58 -15.80 -7.61
N GLN A 59 15.25 -16.66 -8.39
CA GLN A 59 15.53 -16.42 -9.81
C GLN A 59 14.27 -16.17 -10.66
N HIS A 60 13.13 -16.75 -10.26
CA HIS A 60 11.87 -16.69 -11.00
C HIS A 60 10.76 -15.94 -10.25
N ASP A 61 11.04 -15.23 -9.15
CA ASP A 61 9.98 -14.60 -8.34
C ASP A 61 9.08 -13.64 -9.14
N ASN A 62 9.64 -13.03 -10.19
CA ASN A 62 8.92 -12.13 -11.09
C ASN A 62 8.36 -12.80 -12.36
N ASP A 63 8.64 -14.09 -12.59
CA ASP A 63 8.14 -14.85 -13.73
C ASP A 63 7.07 -15.86 -13.27
N LEU A 64 5.80 -15.46 -13.41
CA LEU A 64 4.65 -16.27 -13.01
C LEU A 64 4.41 -17.50 -13.90
N LEU A 65 5.10 -17.63 -15.03
CA LEU A 65 5.03 -18.83 -15.88
C LEU A 65 5.98 -19.93 -15.38
N LEU A 66 7.09 -19.54 -14.74
CA LEU A 66 8.15 -20.45 -14.31
C LEU A 66 8.19 -20.67 -12.80
N ASN A 67 7.67 -19.74 -11.98
CA ASN A 67 7.74 -19.84 -10.52
C ASN A 67 6.84 -20.90 -9.88
N PHE A 68 5.99 -21.56 -10.67
CA PHE A 68 5.22 -22.74 -10.26
C PHE A 68 5.03 -23.71 -11.44
N ASN A 69 6.12 -24.05 -12.13
CA ASN A 69 6.09 -25.03 -13.22
C ASN A 69 6.22 -26.46 -12.67
N ASN A 70 5.11 -27.09 -12.31
CA ASN A 70 5.09 -28.46 -11.80
C ASN A 70 5.09 -29.56 -12.88
N GLY A 71 5.21 -29.19 -14.16
CA GLY A 71 4.86 -30.09 -15.26
C GLY A 71 3.35 -30.34 -15.29
N GLY A 72 2.72 -30.05 -16.43
CA GLY A 72 1.31 -30.40 -16.64
C GLY A 72 1.06 -31.91 -16.65
#